data_AF-A0A1C6S8P1-F1
#
_entry.id   AF-A0A1C6S8P1-F1
#
_cell.length_a   1.000
_cell.length_b   1.000
_cell.length_c   1.000
_cell.angle_alpha   90.00
_cell.angle_beta   90.00
_cell.angle_gamma   90.00
#
_symmetry.space_group_name_H-M   'P 1'
#
loop_
_entity.id
_entity.type
_entity.pdbx_description
1 polymer ?
#
loop_
_entity_poly.entity_id
_entity_poly.type
_entity_poly.pdbx_seq_one_letter_code
_entity_poly.pdbx_strand_id
1 'polypeptide(L)'
;MSTSRPTHIFSGDWLENTDLSCQHRYRKGFAGIPAGTWNGWKVFTVTPQVMRAIVDSHHAEMTAAITASGAAGAHLDEAWLDALQDMASVSWLGSLVVVDSRVLHSDPALVDVTAPDEDGRYRVGFGWRWDVVDPADVHTIHHATGTTHDEPPRRQRCPAGRSQPGPTRGEA
;
A
#
# COMPACT_ATOMS: atom_id res chain seq x y z
N MET A 1 -5.09 9.46 -32.22
CA MET A 1 -4.80 10.42 -31.12
C MET A 1 -4.90 9.66 -29.81
N SER A 2 -3.77 9.28 -29.20
CA SER A 2 -3.78 8.60 -27.89
C SER A 2 -4.06 9.62 -26.80
N THR A 3 -5.27 9.62 -26.26
CA THR A 3 -5.57 10.32 -25.02
C THR A 3 -4.93 9.53 -23.88
N SER A 4 -3.76 9.97 -23.42
CA SER A 4 -3.15 9.41 -22.22
C SER A 4 -4.13 9.60 -21.06
N ARG A 5 -4.59 8.50 -20.45
CA ARG A 5 -5.48 8.59 -19.28
C ARG A 5 -4.70 9.21 -18.11
N PRO A 6 -5.32 10.11 -17.33
CA PRO A 6 -4.65 10.73 -16.20
C PRO A 6 -4.26 9.69 -15.15
N THR A 7 -3.06 9.84 -14.61
CA THR A 7 -2.56 9.03 -13.49
C THR A 7 -3.08 9.62 -12.18
N HIS A 8 -3.57 8.76 -11.30
CA HIS A 8 -4.00 9.09 -9.94
C HIS A 8 -3.15 8.36 -8.91
N ILE A 9 -3.16 8.84 -7.67
CA ILE A 9 -2.51 8.16 -6.55
C ILE A 9 -3.55 7.36 -5.80
N PHE A 10 -3.26 6.07 -5.61
CA PHE A 10 -4.10 5.15 -4.87
C PHE A 10 -3.40 4.72 -3.59
N SER A 11 -4.15 4.60 -2.50
CA SER A 11 -3.66 4.00 -1.26
C SER A 11 -4.70 3.04 -0.68
N GLY A 12 -4.21 2.10 0.12
CA GLY A 12 -5.04 1.14 0.83
C GLY A 12 -5.23 1.55 2.29
N ASP A 13 -6.33 1.13 2.89
CA ASP A 13 -6.63 1.34 4.31
C ASP A 13 -5.54 0.80 5.25
N TRP A 14 -4.97 -0.35 4.93
CA TRP A 14 -3.83 -0.95 5.63
C TRP A 14 -2.54 -0.11 5.62
N LEU A 15 -2.47 0.93 4.77
CA LEU A 15 -1.37 1.89 4.72
C LEU A 15 -1.69 3.21 5.42
N GLU A 16 -2.88 3.34 6.03
CA GLU A 16 -3.20 4.49 6.88
C GLU A 16 -2.21 4.58 8.03
N ASN A 17 -1.71 5.79 8.23
CA ASN A 17 -0.72 6.08 9.23
C ASN A 17 -1.39 6.11 10.61
N THR A 18 -0.96 5.22 11.50
CA THR A 18 -1.38 5.23 12.90
C THR A 18 -0.58 6.24 13.73
N ASP A 19 0.56 6.70 13.22
CA ASP A 19 1.39 7.74 13.85
C ASP A 19 1.20 9.10 13.14
N LEU A 20 0.40 9.97 13.78
CA LEU A 20 0.10 11.32 13.29
C LEU A 20 1.28 12.30 13.34
N SER A 21 2.48 11.87 13.76
CA SER A 21 3.68 12.70 13.85
C SER A 21 4.08 13.32 12.49
N CYS A 22 3.88 12.56 11.42
CA CYS A 22 3.89 13.07 10.05
C CYS A 22 2.45 13.29 9.63
N GLN A 23 2.05 14.54 9.37
CA GLN A 23 0.69 14.96 8.98
C GLN A 23 0.12 14.29 7.71
N HIS A 24 0.82 13.30 7.13
CA HIS A 24 0.35 12.48 6.04
C HIS A 24 -0.57 11.38 6.59
N ARG A 25 -1.77 11.28 6.00
CA ARG A 25 -2.75 10.24 6.33
C ARG A 25 -2.28 8.85 5.93
N TYR A 26 -1.51 8.72 4.84
CA TYR A 26 -1.08 7.43 4.31
C TYR A 26 0.45 7.32 4.27
N ARG A 27 0.98 6.17 4.69
CA ARG A 27 2.43 5.88 4.63
C ARG A 27 2.93 5.77 3.18
N LYS A 28 2.12 5.16 2.30
CA LYS A 28 2.48 4.92 0.90
C LYS A 28 1.30 5.12 -0.04
N GLY A 29 1.61 5.47 -1.28
CA GLY A 29 0.64 5.54 -2.37
C GLY A 29 1.27 5.11 -3.69
N PHE A 30 0.42 4.69 -4.62
CA PHE A 30 0.83 4.06 -5.86
C PHE A 30 0.19 4.76 -7.04
N ALA A 31 1.01 5.17 -8.00
CA ALA A 31 0.55 5.86 -9.19
C ALA A 31 -0.06 4.86 -10.18
N GLY A 32 -1.31 5.07 -10.57
CA GLY A 32 -2.04 4.17 -11.46
C GLY A 32 -3.07 4.88 -12.31
N ILE A 33 -3.66 4.15 -13.25
CA ILE A 33 -4.71 4.65 -14.14
C ILE A 33 -6.06 4.09 -13.65
N PRO A 34 -7.07 4.93 -13.38
CA PRO A 34 -8.40 4.45 -12.99
C PRO A 34 -8.97 3.46 -14.02
N ALA A 35 -9.49 2.34 -13.53
CA ALA A 35 -10.04 1.26 -14.34
C ALA A 35 -11.45 0.84 -13.93
N GLY A 36 -11.99 1.39 -12.83
CA GLY A 36 -13.39 1.20 -12.43
C GLY A 36 -13.54 1.11 -10.92
N THR A 37 -14.59 0.39 -10.50
CA THR A 37 -14.82 0.05 -9.09
C THR A 37 -15.22 -1.41 -8.96
N TRP A 38 -14.98 -1.99 -7.79
CA TRP A 38 -15.41 -3.33 -7.43
C TRP A 38 -15.77 -3.35 -5.95
N ASN A 39 -16.97 -3.82 -5.61
CA ASN A 39 -17.53 -3.80 -4.25
C ASN A 39 -17.42 -2.43 -3.55
N GLY A 40 -17.57 -1.34 -4.32
CA GLY A 40 -17.47 0.04 -3.84
C GLY A 40 -16.05 0.63 -3.82
N TRP A 41 -15.01 -0.21 -3.96
CA TRP A 41 -13.61 0.20 -3.91
C TRP A 41 -13.03 0.51 -5.29
N LYS A 42 -11.95 1.28 -5.35
CA LYS A 42 -11.31 1.67 -6.61
C LYS A 42 -10.56 0.50 -7.22
N VAL A 43 -10.69 0.38 -8.53
CA VAL A 43 -9.91 -0.54 -9.37
C VAL A 43 -9.09 0.30 -10.33
N PHE A 44 -7.82 -0.05 -10.50
CA PHE A 44 -6.88 0.72 -11.31
C PHE A 44 -5.86 -0.19 -11.97
N THR A 45 -5.21 0.29 -13.03
CA THR A 45 -4.10 -0.42 -13.67
C THR A 45 -2.78 0.24 -13.35
N VAL A 46 -1.76 -0.58 -13.13
CA VAL A 46 -0.41 -0.16 -12.75
C VAL A 46 0.64 -0.80 -13.64
N THR A 47 1.81 -0.18 -13.73
CA THR A 47 2.95 -0.80 -14.40
C THR A 47 3.51 -1.95 -13.56
N PRO A 48 4.31 -2.86 -14.16
CA PRO A 48 4.96 -3.94 -13.41
C PRO A 48 5.81 -3.46 -12.22
N GLN A 49 6.42 -2.28 -12.34
CA GLN A 49 7.22 -1.68 -11.28
C GLN A 49 6.37 -1.26 -10.09
N VAL A 50 5.25 -0.58 -10.36
CA VAL A 50 4.33 -0.16 -9.30
C VAL A 50 3.66 -1.38 -8.67
N MET A 51 3.33 -2.41 -9.48
CA MET A 51 2.83 -3.68 -8.94
C MET A 51 3.81 -4.34 -7.97
N ARG A 52 5.11 -4.39 -8.31
CA ARG A 52 6.15 -4.87 -7.39
C ARG A 52 6.18 -4.06 -6.10
N ALA A 53 6.12 -2.74 -6.17
CA ALA A 53 6.10 -1.90 -4.98
C ALA A 53 4.89 -2.16 -4.07
N ILE A 54 3.72 -2.49 -4.65
CA ILE A 54 2.53 -2.90 -3.88
C ILE A 54 2.81 -4.21 -3.14
N VAL A 55 3.29 -5.24 -3.84
CA VAL A 55 3.60 -6.56 -3.26
C VAL A 55 4.69 -6.45 -2.19
N ASP A 56 5.77 -5.71 -2.45
CA ASP A 56 6.85 -5.48 -1.49
C ASP A 56 6.35 -4.74 -0.24
N SER A 57 5.43 -3.78 -0.43
CA SER A 57 4.81 -3.09 0.70
C SER A 57 3.96 -4.03 1.53
N HIS A 58 3.19 -4.90 0.90
CA HIS A 58 2.36 -5.88 1.58
C HIS A 58 3.22 -6.88 2.38
N HIS A 59 4.30 -7.38 1.77
CA HIS A 59 5.26 -8.24 2.46
C HIS A 59 5.91 -7.57 3.66
N ALA A 60 6.23 -6.29 3.56
CA ALA A 60 6.81 -5.54 4.67
C ALA A 60 5.84 -5.46 5.87
N GLU A 61 4.55 -5.18 5.61
CA GLU A 61 3.54 -5.12 6.67
C GLU A 61 3.25 -6.50 7.28
N MET A 62 3.14 -7.55 6.45
CA MET A 62 3.00 -8.93 6.94
C MET A 62 4.21 -9.36 7.78
N THR A 63 5.42 -9.04 7.33
CA THR A 63 6.66 -9.33 8.09
C THR A 63 6.67 -8.57 9.42
N ALA A 64 6.23 -7.30 9.43
CA ALA A 64 6.15 -6.51 10.65
C ALA A 64 5.14 -7.11 11.65
N ALA A 65 3.97 -7.56 11.18
CA ALA A 65 2.95 -8.21 12.01
C ALA A 65 3.48 -9.51 12.64
N ILE A 66 4.08 -10.40 11.83
CA ILE A 66 4.67 -11.65 12.31
C ILE A 66 5.78 -11.37 13.33
N THR A 67 6.66 -10.40 13.03
CA THR A 67 7.76 -10.01 13.93
C THR A 67 7.24 -9.46 15.25
N ALA A 68 6.20 -8.62 15.22
CA ALA A 68 5.58 -8.05 16.42
C ALA A 68 4.94 -9.14 17.29
N SER A 69 4.23 -10.10 16.69
CA SER A 69 3.63 -11.24 17.40
C SER A 69 4.72 -12.15 18.01
N GLY A 70 5.78 -12.46 17.27
CA GLY A 70 6.92 -13.21 17.78
C GLY A 70 7.63 -12.49 18.94
N ALA A 71 7.77 -11.16 18.87
CA ALA A 71 8.32 -10.36 19.97
C ALA A 71 7.41 -10.37 21.23
N ALA A 72 6.11 -10.60 21.06
CA ALA A 72 5.15 -10.80 22.15
C ALA A 72 5.15 -12.24 22.70
N GLY A 73 5.97 -13.14 22.14
CA GLY A 73 6.20 -14.49 22.65
C GLY A 73 5.47 -15.61 21.89
N ALA A 74 4.77 -15.31 20.79
CA ALA A 74 4.15 -16.32 19.94
C ALA A 74 5.20 -17.19 19.24
N HIS A 75 4.86 -18.46 19.01
CA HIS A 75 5.65 -19.30 18.10
C HIS A 75 5.51 -18.80 16.65
N LEU A 76 6.50 -19.07 15.81
CA LEU A 76 6.54 -18.51 14.44
C LEU A 76 5.35 -18.97 13.58
N ASP A 77 4.91 -20.21 13.73
CA ASP A 77 3.77 -20.78 13.03
C ASP A 77 2.45 -20.14 13.48
N GLU A 78 2.27 -19.90 14.78
CA GLU A 78 1.13 -19.16 15.33
C GLU A 78 1.13 -17.71 14.84
N ALA A 79 2.26 -17.02 14.95
CA ALA A 79 2.40 -15.64 14.48
C ALA A 79 2.14 -15.49 12.98
N TRP A 80 2.56 -16.47 12.18
CA TRP A 80 2.28 -16.52 10.75
C TRP A 80 0.79 -16.77 10.47
N LEU A 81 0.16 -17.69 11.20
CA LEU A 81 -1.26 -17.99 11.04
C LEU A 81 -2.13 -16.80 11.43
N ASP A 82 -1.83 -16.13 12.55
CA ASP A 82 -2.51 -14.92 13.00
C ASP A 82 -2.40 -13.81 11.96
N ALA A 83 -1.21 -13.59 11.39
CA ALA A 83 -1.03 -12.61 10.32
C ALA A 83 -1.90 -12.91 9.08
N LEU A 84 -2.09 -14.20 8.75
CA LEU A 84 -2.98 -14.60 7.65
C LEU A 84 -4.47 -14.48 7.96
N GLN A 85 -4.84 -14.44 9.23
CA GLN A 85 -6.22 -14.17 9.66
C GLN A 85 -6.58 -12.68 9.52
N ASP A 86 -5.58 -11.80 9.58
CA ASP A 86 -5.77 -10.34 9.45
C ASP A 86 -5.47 -9.81 8.04
N MET A 87 -4.69 -10.54 7.24
CA MET A 87 -4.19 -10.08 5.95
C MET A 87 -4.01 -11.23 4.95
N ALA A 88 -4.44 -11.02 3.70
CA ALA A 88 -4.22 -12.00 2.63
C ALA A 88 -2.73 -12.25 2.39
N SER A 89 -2.34 -13.43 1.89
CA SER A 89 -0.99 -13.64 1.37
C SER A 89 -0.91 -13.17 -0.07
N VAL A 90 0.22 -12.57 -0.45
CA VAL A 90 0.43 -12.06 -1.82
C VAL A 90 1.77 -12.53 -2.31
N SER A 91 1.85 -13.07 -3.52
CA SER A 91 3.13 -13.56 -4.04
C SER A 91 3.19 -13.51 -5.56
N TRP A 92 4.42 -13.58 -6.08
CA TRP A 92 4.68 -13.72 -7.51
C TRP A 92 4.78 -15.20 -7.89
N LEU A 93 4.10 -15.59 -8.97
CA LEU A 93 4.28 -16.86 -9.67
C LEU A 93 4.63 -16.57 -11.13
N GLY A 94 5.92 -16.45 -11.42
CA GLY A 94 6.38 -15.95 -12.72
C GLY A 94 5.92 -14.50 -12.94
N SER A 95 5.11 -14.26 -13.98
CA SER A 95 4.47 -12.96 -14.24
C SER A 95 3.10 -12.82 -13.59
N LEU A 96 2.61 -13.82 -12.87
CA LEU A 96 1.33 -13.77 -12.19
C LEU A 96 1.50 -13.21 -10.78
N VAL A 97 0.56 -12.39 -10.34
CA VAL A 97 0.41 -12.06 -8.92
C VAL A 97 -0.71 -12.92 -8.36
N VAL A 98 -0.44 -13.64 -7.30
CA VAL A 98 -1.40 -14.47 -6.58
C VAL A 98 -1.74 -13.78 -5.27
N VAL A 99 -3.02 -13.54 -5.04
CA VAL A 99 -3.57 -13.07 -3.76
C VAL A 99 -4.36 -14.24 -3.16
N ASP A 100 -3.86 -14.81 -2.08
CA ASP A 100 -4.47 -15.93 -1.38
C ASP A 100 -5.13 -15.40 -0.10
N SER A 101 -6.46 -15.33 -0.12
CA SER A 101 -7.25 -14.81 0.99
C SER A 101 -8.06 -15.92 1.69
N ARG A 102 -7.67 -17.18 1.49
CA ARG A 102 -8.44 -18.34 1.99
C ARG A 102 -8.52 -18.37 3.52
N VAL A 103 -7.43 -18.03 4.19
CA VAL A 103 -7.38 -17.96 5.67
C VAL A 103 -8.19 -16.76 6.16
N LEU A 104 -7.89 -15.57 5.64
CA LEU A 104 -8.56 -14.30 5.97
C LEU A 104 -10.10 -14.39 5.93
N HIS A 105 -10.65 -15.07 4.92
CA HIS A 105 -12.10 -15.17 4.74
C HIS A 105 -12.70 -16.55 5.08
N SER A 106 -11.87 -17.50 5.53
CA SER A 106 -12.30 -18.90 5.74
C SER A 106 -13.01 -19.50 4.51
N ASP A 107 -12.60 -19.11 3.30
CA ASP A 107 -13.17 -19.56 2.04
C ASP A 107 -12.08 -20.28 1.21
N PRO A 108 -12.19 -21.60 1.00
CA PRO A 108 -11.16 -22.38 0.32
C PRO A 108 -11.00 -22.02 -1.17
N ALA A 109 -11.97 -21.32 -1.78
CA ALA A 109 -11.94 -20.93 -3.19
C ALA A 109 -11.37 -19.53 -3.42
N LEU A 110 -11.08 -18.76 -2.37
CA LEU A 110 -10.75 -17.35 -2.46
C LEU A 110 -9.26 -17.09 -2.75
N VAL A 111 -8.85 -17.49 -3.96
CA VAL A 111 -7.54 -17.21 -4.54
C VAL A 111 -7.73 -16.42 -5.82
N ASP A 112 -7.19 -15.21 -5.86
CA ASP A 112 -7.21 -14.34 -7.04
C ASP A 112 -5.85 -14.37 -7.75
N VAL A 113 -5.88 -14.53 -9.07
CA VAL A 113 -4.68 -14.54 -9.90
C VAL A 113 -4.77 -13.42 -10.93
N THR A 114 -3.79 -12.52 -10.89
CA THR A 114 -3.70 -11.38 -11.79
C THR A 114 -2.53 -11.56 -12.75
N ALA A 115 -2.84 -11.63 -14.04
CA ALA A 115 -1.85 -11.53 -15.12
C ALA A 115 -1.74 -10.07 -15.61
N PRO A 116 -0.60 -9.67 -16.20
CA PRO A 116 -0.54 -8.42 -16.93
C PRO A 116 -1.46 -8.46 -18.16
N ASP A 117 -2.01 -7.31 -18.55
CA ASP A 117 -2.73 -7.11 -19.80
C ASP A 117 -1.78 -7.06 -21.01
N GLU A 118 -2.34 -6.83 -22.20
CA GLU A 118 -1.60 -6.74 -23.46
C GLU A 118 -0.53 -5.62 -23.46
N ASP A 119 -0.73 -4.58 -22.66
CA ASP A 119 0.21 -3.47 -22.47
C ASP A 119 1.22 -3.74 -21.33
N GLY A 120 1.20 -4.93 -20.73
CA GLY A 120 2.05 -5.33 -19.63
C GLY A 120 1.63 -4.75 -18.27
N ARG A 121 0.42 -4.20 -18.14
CA ARG A 121 -0.07 -3.56 -16.90
C ARG A 121 -0.89 -4.52 -16.06
N TYR A 122 -0.82 -4.35 -14.74
CA TYR A 122 -1.56 -5.18 -13.79
C TYR A 122 -2.81 -4.46 -13.33
N ARG A 123 -3.94 -5.17 -13.26
CA ARG A 123 -5.18 -4.66 -12.66
C ARG A 123 -5.14 -4.89 -11.14
N VAL A 124 -5.26 -3.82 -10.38
CA VAL A 124 -5.28 -3.80 -8.92
C VAL A 124 -6.68 -3.44 -8.43
N GLY A 125 -7.17 -4.14 -7.42
CA GLY A 125 -8.50 -3.90 -6.83
C GLY A 125 -9.08 -5.08 -6.04
N PHE A 126 -8.53 -6.28 -6.19
CA PHE A 126 -8.93 -7.47 -5.42
C PHE A 126 -8.07 -7.59 -4.15
N GLY A 127 -8.64 -8.12 -3.06
CA GLY A 127 -7.95 -8.36 -1.78
C GLY A 127 -7.83 -7.16 -0.83
N TRP A 128 -7.85 -5.92 -1.33
CA TRP A 128 -7.76 -4.71 -0.50
C TRP A 128 -8.79 -3.66 -0.84
N ARG A 129 -9.09 -2.82 0.15
CA ARG A 129 -9.84 -1.59 -0.07
C ARG A 129 -8.88 -0.53 -0.60
N TRP A 130 -9.18 -0.01 -1.78
CA TRP A 130 -8.38 1.01 -2.44
C TRP A 130 -9.20 2.27 -2.63
N ASP A 131 -8.57 3.41 -2.36
CA ASP A 131 -9.13 4.73 -2.62
C ASP A 131 -8.16 5.59 -3.44
N VAL A 132 -8.74 6.54 -4.17
CA VAL A 132 -7.97 7.64 -4.77
C VAL A 132 -7.71 8.65 -3.66
N VAL A 133 -6.46 9.02 -3.46
CA VAL A 133 -6.03 9.92 -2.38
C VAL A 133 -5.32 11.15 -2.94
N ASP A 134 -5.32 12.24 -2.17
CA ASP A 134 -4.52 13.42 -2.52
C ASP A 134 -3.03 13.08 -2.34
N PRO A 135 -2.16 13.34 -3.33
CA PRO A 135 -0.72 13.18 -3.18
C PRO A 135 -0.14 13.86 -1.92
N ALA A 136 -0.70 14.97 -1.47
CA ALA A 136 -0.26 15.68 -0.26
C ALA A 136 -0.56 14.92 1.05
N ASP A 137 -1.47 13.95 1.02
CA ASP A 137 -1.79 13.09 2.17
C ASP A 137 -0.87 11.87 2.26
N VAL A 138 0.06 11.70 1.32
CA VAL A 138 0.86 10.49 1.16
C VAL A 138 2.35 10.77 1.39
N HIS A 139 2.95 10.03 2.33
CA HIS A 139 4.36 10.23 2.67
C HIS A 139 5.33 9.79 1.55
N THR A 140 5.12 8.62 0.96
CA THR A 140 5.94 8.08 -0.14
C THR A 140 5.06 7.64 -1.32
N ILE A 141 5.33 8.14 -2.51
CA ILE A 141 4.60 7.79 -3.72
C ILE A 141 5.49 6.96 -4.67
N HIS A 142 4.97 5.82 -5.11
CA HIS A 142 5.63 4.95 -6.09
C HIS A 142 5.09 5.24 -7.49
N HIS A 143 5.99 5.63 -8.39
CA HIS A 143 5.70 5.93 -9.79
C HIS A 143 6.30 4.88 -10.73
N ALA A 144 5.78 4.82 -11.96
CA ALA A 144 6.50 4.20 -13.06
C ALA A 144 7.69 5.10 -13.44
N THR A 145 8.92 4.64 -13.25
CA THR A 145 10.10 5.38 -13.73
C THR A 145 10.26 5.10 -15.23
N GLY A 146 10.04 6.10 -16.08
CA GLY A 146 10.14 5.90 -17.53
C GLY A 146 9.86 7.09 -18.44
N THR A 147 10.22 8.32 -18.07
CA THR A 147 10.65 9.38 -19.01
C THR A 147 11.38 10.45 -18.22
N THR A 148 12.64 10.68 -18.59
CA THR A 148 13.58 11.74 -18.17
C THR A 148 13.01 12.89 -17.32
N HIS A 149 12.95 12.69 -16.00
CA HIS A 149 13.60 13.59 -15.06
C HIS A 149 14.06 12.72 -13.91
N ASP A 150 15.37 12.73 -13.69
CA ASP A 150 16.04 12.16 -12.52
C ASP A 150 15.60 12.96 -11.29
N GLU A 151 14.35 12.75 -10.88
CA GLU A 151 13.87 13.25 -9.61
C GLU A 151 13.81 12.07 -8.66
N PRO A 152 14.63 12.07 -7.59
CA PRO A 152 14.55 11.04 -6.56
C PRO A 152 13.11 10.96 -6.06
N PRO A 153 12.63 9.79 -5.56
CA PRO A 153 11.30 9.68 -5.00
C PRO A 153 11.11 10.85 -4.04
N ARG A 154 10.16 11.75 -4.35
CA ARG A 154 9.88 12.91 -3.51
C ARG A 154 9.41 12.39 -2.16
N ARG A 155 10.36 12.16 -1.25
CA ARG A 155 10.06 12.01 0.18
C ARG A 155 9.48 13.33 0.58
N GLN A 156 8.16 13.38 0.74
CA GLN A 156 7.54 14.56 1.32
C GLN A 156 8.10 14.68 2.73
N ARG A 157 8.92 15.72 2.96
CA ARG A 157 9.45 16.00 4.29
C ARG A 157 8.27 16.28 5.19
N CYS A 158 8.15 15.53 6.28
CA CYS A 158 7.18 15.85 7.31
C CYS A 158 7.42 17.32 7.73
N PRO A 159 6.38 18.16 7.80
CA PRO A 159 6.54 19.52 8.30
C PRO A 159 7.17 19.42 9.69
N ALA A 160 8.25 20.17 9.92
CA ALA A 160 8.88 20.21 11.23
C ALA A 160 7.78 20.53 12.25
N GLY A 161 7.59 19.61 13.21
CA GLY A 161 6.55 19.73 14.22
C GLY A 161 6.56 21.14 14.80
N ARG A 162 5.39 21.78 14.88
CA ARG A 162 5.27 23.04 15.61
C ARG A 162 5.75 22.76 17.03
N SER A 163 6.93 23.27 17.37
CA SER A 163 7.40 23.33 18.75
C SER A 163 6.28 23.98 19.57
N GLN A 164 5.68 23.22 20.49
CA GLN A 164 4.80 23.81 21.49
C GLN A 164 5.60 24.90 22.23
N PRO A 165 5.07 26.12 22.39
CA PRO A 165 5.70 27.10 23.24
C PRO A 165 5.69 26.57 24.68
N GLY A 166 6.87 26.47 25.28
CA GLY A 166 7.04 26.01 26.66
C GLY A 166 6.28 26.92 27.64
N PRO A 167 5.87 26.39 28.80
CA PRO A 167 5.07 27.16 29.75
C PRO A 167 5.90 28.32 30.29
N THR A 168 5.38 29.53 30.13
CA THR A 168 5.85 30.74 30.80
C THR A 168 5.73 30.51 32.31
N ARG A 169 6.88 30.40 32.96
CA ARG A 169 6.98 30.37 34.42
C ARG A 169 6.63 31.78 34.93
N GLY A 170 5.38 31.96 35.33
CA GLY A 170 4.93 33.15 36.04
C GLY A 170 5.55 33.21 37.43
N GLU A 171 6.16 34.36 37.73
CA GLU A 171 6.59 34.79 39.06
C GLU A 171 5.39 34.86 40.02
N ALA A 172 5.61 34.35 41.24
CA ALA A 172 4.95 34.78 42.47
C ALA A 172 5.89 34.46 43.64
#